data_AF-A0A8H6ELC7-F1
#
_entry.id   AF-A0A8H6ELC7-F1
#
_cell.length_a   1.000
_cell.length_b   1.000
_cell.length_c   1.000
_cell.angle_alpha   90.00
_cell.angle_beta   90.00
_cell.angle_gamma   90.00
#
_symmetry.space_group_name_H-M   'P 1'
#
loop_
_entity.id
_entity.type
_entity.pdbx_description
1 polymer ?
#
loop_
_entity_poly.entity_id
_entity_poly.type
_entity_poly.pdbx_seq_one_letter_code
_entity_poly.pdbx_strand_id
1 'polypeptide(L)'
;MASYKTAVPGKSFKTSLMYSVPVRRLKEILSHVVPDMKLGSVEELPSTQLPRLYTLNMSNDNKLLLSFAPSLAVRLLRHETTLQYSEATLVQFLDTSCQKSKGVNTNGMEDVEHDLASIKLEDVIPKMLKHSSNNREMALPYTIFEPTAGKTLSALSVYLSLPDRRLIDKQVGSLTRSLASLTSPNGTFGTAARVLPDPFKQSPPSAPLGSGSPTWSEAFNTLLESILRDGEDMAVLLPYDVVRSHYQRLSWRMDAVKLPRLVLLDLGERNVMIENGIKEGSSHIPTESLKLTGLRNWSQGVFGDPLLSNVFENPSEGFMEGWKAGDEDDLIEDTGNVEVRLLLYRCYRAVLGIVTEYYRPQSDSSRRELENRRNLTAALSELEKVDVAVNDMLKRARSLSSSGAPEAESSKRQKIGIEDLVDEN
;
A
#
# COMPACT_ATOMS: atom_id res chain seq x y z
N MET A 1 -11.31 60.88 -27.19
CA MET A 1 -11.32 60.74 -25.72
C MET A 1 -11.05 59.29 -25.38
N ALA A 2 -9.80 58.96 -25.02
CA ALA A 2 -9.39 57.60 -24.67
C ALA A 2 -9.54 57.41 -23.15
N SER A 3 -10.42 56.48 -22.75
CA SER A 3 -10.68 56.16 -21.35
C SER A 3 -9.65 55.15 -20.85
N TYR A 4 -8.68 55.61 -20.07
CA TYR A 4 -7.74 54.76 -19.35
C TYR A 4 -8.47 53.99 -18.25
N LYS A 5 -8.57 52.66 -18.37
CA LYS A 5 -8.98 51.78 -17.28
C LYS A 5 -7.78 51.53 -16.40
N THR A 6 -7.78 52.14 -15.22
CA THR A 6 -6.79 51.90 -14.15
C THR A 6 -6.94 50.46 -13.65
N ALA A 7 -5.86 49.69 -13.73
CA ALA A 7 -5.82 48.32 -13.22
C ALA A 7 -5.95 48.34 -11.69
N VAL A 8 -6.98 47.66 -11.17
CA VAL A 8 -7.14 47.41 -9.75
C VAL A 8 -6.06 46.39 -9.33
N PRO A 9 -5.19 46.69 -8.35
CA PRO A 9 -4.22 45.72 -7.85
C PRO A 9 -4.95 44.50 -7.28
N GLY A 10 -4.54 43.30 -7.69
CA GLY A 10 -5.07 42.04 -7.17
C GLY A 10 -4.97 42.00 -5.64
N LYS A 11 -6.06 41.58 -4.98
CA LYS A 11 -6.10 41.34 -3.53
C LYS A 11 -4.94 40.41 -3.16
N SER A 12 -4.05 40.86 -2.29
CA SER A 12 -3.10 39.98 -1.64
C SER A 12 -3.89 38.96 -0.82
N PHE A 13 -3.75 37.68 -1.16
CA PHE A 13 -4.22 36.59 -0.32
C PHE A 13 -3.40 36.66 0.98
N LYS A 14 -3.96 37.31 2.01
CA LYS A 14 -3.43 37.24 3.37
C LYS A 14 -3.58 35.80 3.82
N THR A 15 -2.51 35.01 3.70
CA THR A 15 -2.44 33.70 4.35
C THR A 15 -2.59 33.95 5.85
N SER A 16 -3.63 33.40 6.45
CA SER A 16 -3.84 33.51 7.90
C SER A 16 -2.60 32.95 8.61
N LEU A 17 -2.13 33.65 9.65
CA LEU A 17 -0.96 33.29 10.46
C LEU A 17 -1.04 31.86 11.04
N MET A 18 -2.24 31.28 11.13
CA MET A 18 -2.43 29.88 11.53
C MET A 18 -1.92 28.86 10.51
N TYR A 19 -1.78 29.23 9.23
CA TYR A 19 -1.41 28.31 8.15
C TYR A 19 0.01 28.51 7.62
N SER A 20 0.71 29.56 8.07
CA SER A 20 2.13 29.76 7.78
C SER A 20 3.00 28.91 8.70
N VAL A 21 4.07 28.33 8.15
CA VAL A 21 5.06 27.59 8.94
C VAL A 21 5.68 28.53 9.99
N PRO A 22 5.62 28.22 11.30
CA PRO A 22 6.14 29.11 12.33
C PRO A 22 7.67 29.03 12.41
N VAL A 23 8.34 29.77 11.52
CA VAL A 23 9.80 29.73 11.32
C VAL A 23 10.60 29.92 12.60
N ARG A 24 10.14 30.78 13.53
CA ARG A 24 10.83 30.98 14.83
C ARG A 24 10.87 29.70 15.66
N ARG A 25 9.74 29.00 15.78
CA ARG A 25 9.68 27.71 16.47
C ARG A 25 10.49 26.64 15.75
N LEU A 26 10.46 26.65 14.42
CA LEU A 26 11.24 25.72 13.62
C LEU A 26 12.76 25.90 13.85
N LYS A 27 13.24 27.14 14.02
CA LYS A 27 14.64 27.41 14.40
C LYS A 27 15.01 26.80 15.75
N GLU A 28 14.14 26.95 16.75
CA GLU A 28 14.33 26.35 18.08
C GLU A 28 14.40 24.82 17.98
N ILE A 29 13.44 24.20 17.29
CA ILE A 29 13.40 22.75 17.06
C ILE A 29 14.69 22.26 16.37
N LEU A 30 15.08 22.89 15.26
CA LEU A 30 16.26 22.47 14.49
C LEU A 30 17.57 22.65 15.25
N SER A 31 17.65 23.60 16.18
CA SER A 31 18.84 23.74 17.03
C SER A 31 19.09 22.52 17.94
N HIS A 32 18.05 21.71 18.19
CA HIS A 32 18.18 20.45 18.92
C HIS A 32 18.35 19.24 17.98
N VAL A 33 17.73 19.27 16.81
CA VAL A 33 17.77 18.16 15.84
C VAL A 33 19.09 18.14 15.07
N VAL A 34 19.61 19.31 14.70
CA VAL A 34 20.84 19.49 13.91
C VAL A 34 21.62 20.69 14.49
N PRO A 35 22.28 20.51 15.67
CA PRO A 35 22.85 21.63 16.43
C PRO A 35 23.94 22.39 15.69
N ASP A 36 24.64 21.74 14.77
CA ASP A 36 25.74 22.32 14.00
C ASP A 36 25.29 23.19 12.82
N MET A 37 23.97 23.26 12.56
CA MET A 37 23.40 23.88 11.37
C MET A 37 22.32 24.90 11.73
N LYS A 38 22.29 26.03 11.01
CA LYS A 38 21.27 27.07 11.20
C LYS A 38 20.28 27.08 10.05
N LEU A 39 19.01 27.31 10.36
CA LEU A 39 17.95 27.45 9.35
C LEU A 39 18.05 28.80 8.62
N GLY A 40 18.20 28.74 7.31
CA GLY A 40 18.11 29.84 6.35
C GLY A 40 16.67 30.07 5.87
N SER A 41 16.43 29.91 4.56
CA SER A 41 15.09 30.06 3.96
C SER A 41 14.25 28.78 4.09
N VAL A 42 12.93 28.98 4.08
CA VAL A 42 11.94 27.91 4.08
C VAL A 42 11.07 28.11 2.85
N GLU A 43 11.01 27.09 1.99
CA GLU A 43 10.31 27.16 0.70
C GLU A 43 9.29 26.03 0.61
N GLU A 44 8.05 26.36 0.23
CA GLU A 44 7.03 25.34 0.00
C GLU A 44 7.33 24.59 -1.29
N LEU A 45 7.31 23.25 -1.21
CA LEU A 45 7.48 22.37 -2.36
C LEU A 45 6.11 22.03 -2.95
N PRO A 46 5.82 22.44 -4.20
CA PRO A 46 4.62 22.01 -4.89
C PRO A 46 4.59 20.49 -5.00
N SER A 47 3.54 19.87 -4.46
CA SER A 47 3.43 18.41 -4.36
C SER A 47 2.01 17.94 -4.55
N THR A 48 1.86 16.80 -5.21
CA THR A 48 0.60 16.05 -5.31
C THR A 48 0.30 15.19 -4.09
N GLN A 49 1.19 15.16 -3.10
CA GLN A 49 0.96 14.43 -1.86
C GLN A 49 0.01 15.18 -0.94
N LEU A 50 -0.60 14.46 0.01
CA LEU A 50 -1.49 15.05 1.01
C LEU A 50 -0.75 15.96 2.01
N PRO A 51 0.42 15.58 2.56
CA PRO A 51 1.21 16.48 3.40
C PRO A 51 1.65 17.73 2.64
N ARG A 52 1.74 18.84 3.38
CA ARG A 52 2.40 20.05 2.88
C ARG A 52 3.90 19.90 3.07
N LEU A 53 4.65 19.98 1.98
CA LEU A 53 6.09 19.76 1.98
C LEU A 53 6.84 21.09 1.92
N TYR A 54 7.90 21.21 2.71
CA TYR A 54 8.77 22.37 2.73
C TYR A 54 10.23 21.96 2.64
N THR A 55 11.01 22.65 1.80
CA THR A 55 12.46 22.61 1.85
C THR A 55 12.96 23.57 2.90
N LEU A 56 13.78 23.06 3.81
CA LEU A 56 14.51 23.83 4.80
C LEU A 56 15.95 23.98 4.31
N ASN A 57 16.31 25.19 3.87
CA ASN A 57 17.67 25.48 3.43
C ASN A 57 18.53 25.79 4.66
N MET A 58 19.54 24.96 4.89
CA MET A 58 20.42 25.06 6.05
C MET A 58 21.71 25.84 5.71
N SER A 59 22.43 26.29 6.73
CA SER A 59 23.59 27.19 6.58
C SER A 59 24.80 26.59 5.85
N ASN A 60 24.85 25.28 5.64
CA ASN A 60 25.92 24.55 4.96
C ASN A 60 25.49 24.07 3.56
N ASP A 61 24.47 24.70 2.98
CA ASP A 61 23.81 24.32 1.73
C ASP A 61 23.10 22.94 1.75
N ASN A 62 23.07 22.24 2.89
CA ASN A 62 22.22 21.07 3.04
C ASN A 62 20.75 21.47 3.06
N LYS A 63 19.92 20.57 2.55
CA LYS A 63 18.47 20.71 2.54
C LYS A 63 17.87 19.65 3.45
N LEU A 64 16.86 20.03 4.21
CA LEU A 64 15.98 19.10 4.92
C LEU A 64 14.57 19.19 4.36
N LEU A 65 13.82 18.10 4.49
CA LEU A 65 12.42 18.04 4.11
C LEU A 65 11.55 18.10 5.36
N LEU A 66 10.66 19.07 5.42
CA LEU A 66 9.63 19.18 6.44
C LEU A 66 8.28 18.79 5.86
N SER A 67 7.70 17.72 6.40
CA SER A 67 6.37 17.21 6.06
C SER A 67 5.37 17.63 7.14
N PHE A 68 4.44 18.52 6.78
CA PHE A 68 3.36 18.99 7.64
C PHE A 68 2.03 18.32 7.32
N ALA A 69 1.15 18.29 8.32
CA ALA A 69 -0.20 17.79 8.15
C ALA A 69 -0.89 18.50 6.97
N PRO A 70 -1.74 17.79 6.22
CA PRO A 70 -2.59 18.41 5.21
C PRO A 70 -3.35 19.60 5.80
N SER A 71 -3.62 20.62 4.97
CA SER A 71 -4.44 21.74 5.44
C SER A 71 -5.86 21.26 5.78
N LEU A 72 -6.54 21.97 6.69
CA LEU A 72 -7.93 21.66 7.08
C LEU A 72 -8.94 21.73 5.91
N ALA A 73 -8.56 22.36 4.80
CA ALA A 73 -9.39 22.40 3.59
C ALA A 73 -9.31 21.10 2.77
N VAL A 74 -8.28 20.27 2.98
CA VAL A 74 -8.14 18.99 2.31
C VAL A 74 -9.04 17.98 3.02
N ARG A 75 -10.02 17.46 2.29
CA ARG A 75 -10.82 16.33 2.78
C ARG A 75 -9.97 15.06 2.71
N LEU A 76 -9.84 14.39 3.85
CA LEU A 76 -9.10 13.14 3.98
C LEU A 76 -10.07 11.97 4.06
N LEU A 77 -9.70 10.86 3.44
CA LEU A 77 -10.35 9.57 3.64
C LEU A 77 -10.06 9.09 5.07
N ARG A 78 -10.92 8.24 5.63
CA ARG A 78 -10.79 7.75 7.01
C ARG A 78 -9.40 7.16 7.29
N HIS A 79 -8.85 6.37 6.36
CA HIS A 79 -7.53 5.75 6.49
C HIS A 79 -6.35 6.75 6.35
N GLU A 80 -6.59 7.93 5.77
CA GLU A 80 -5.56 8.97 5.61
C GLU A 80 -5.41 9.84 6.85
N THR A 81 -6.38 9.83 7.77
CA THR A 81 -6.34 10.64 8.99
C THR A 81 -5.11 10.38 9.85
N THR A 82 -4.51 9.20 9.73
CA THR A 82 -3.30 8.79 10.46
C THR A 82 -2.02 8.83 9.62
N LEU A 83 -2.03 9.42 8.42
CA LEU A 83 -0.94 9.26 7.44
C LEU A 83 0.45 9.65 7.97
N GLN A 84 0.59 10.80 8.65
CA GLN A 84 1.90 11.27 9.14
C GLN A 84 2.44 10.39 10.27
N TYR A 85 1.55 9.96 11.16
CA TYR A 85 1.89 9.07 12.25
C TYR A 85 2.25 7.67 11.73
N SER A 86 1.48 7.18 10.75
CA SER A 86 1.73 5.90 10.06
C SER A 86 3.12 5.88 9.43
N GLU A 87 3.47 6.93 8.68
CA GLU A 87 4.78 7.08 8.04
C GLU A 87 5.92 7.09 9.06
N ALA A 88 5.86 7.97 10.07
CA ALA A 88 6.92 8.08 11.07
C ALA A 88 7.13 6.77 11.85
N THR A 89 6.03 6.10 12.23
CA THR A 89 6.09 4.84 12.97
C THR A 89 6.64 3.70 12.10
N LEU A 90 6.24 3.65 10.82
CA LEU A 90 6.74 2.66 9.89
C LEU A 90 8.25 2.84 9.64
N VAL A 91 8.70 4.07 9.39
CA VAL A 91 10.11 4.38 9.17
C VAL A 91 10.95 3.97 10.39
N GLN A 92 10.49 4.30 11.61
CA GLN A 92 11.17 3.87 12.84
C GLN A 92 11.23 2.35 12.98
N PHE A 93 10.15 1.64 12.63
CA PHE A 93 10.12 0.17 12.64
C PHE A 93 11.11 -0.42 11.64
N LEU A 94 11.18 0.13 10.44
CA LEU A 94 12.11 -0.29 9.39
C LEU A 94 13.56 -0.08 9.82
N ASP A 95 13.91 1.11 10.31
CA ASP A 95 15.25 1.41 10.83
C ASP A 95 15.67 0.43 11.95
N THR A 96 14.77 0.19 12.90
CA THR A 96 15.02 -0.74 14.01
C THR A 96 15.20 -2.18 13.52
N SER A 97 14.45 -2.59 12.50
CA SER A 97 14.53 -3.94 11.92
C SER A 97 15.85 -4.14 11.17
N CYS A 98 16.31 -3.15 10.41
CA CYS A 98 17.60 -3.16 9.73
C CYS A 98 18.80 -3.13 10.70
N GLN A 99 18.68 -2.45 11.85
CA GLN A 99 19.74 -2.48 12.87
C GLN A 99 19.87 -3.84 13.55
N LYS A 100 18.75 -4.53 13.82
CA LYS A 100 18.75 -5.87 14.43
C LYS A 100 19.40 -6.91 13.53
N SER A 101 19.22 -6.84 12.21
CA SER A 101 19.87 -7.78 11.28
C SER A 101 21.40 -7.60 11.24
N LYS A 102 21.91 -6.36 11.35
CA LYS A 102 23.35 -6.06 11.42
C LYS A 102 24.03 -6.63 12.67
N GLY A 103 23.33 -6.68 13.80
CA GLY A 103 23.87 -7.19 15.07
C GLY A 103 24.04 -8.71 15.14
N VAL A 104 23.47 -9.46 14.20
CA VAL A 104 23.50 -10.94 14.19
C VAL A 104 24.57 -11.51 13.25
N ASN A 105 25.03 -10.74 12.25
CA ASN A 105 25.99 -11.20 11.25
C ASN A 105 27.42 -10.68 11.53
N THR A 106 28.09 -11.24 12.54
CA THR A 106 29.57 -11.26 12.61
C THR A 106 30.04 -12.70 12.46
N ASN A 107 30.25 -13.13 11.20
CA ASN A 107 31.19 -14.15 10.71
C ASN A 107 30.61 -14.85 9.47
N GLY A 108 31.10 -14.51 8.28
CA GLY A 108 30.86 -15.33 7.07
C GLY A 108 31.09 -14.59 5.76
N MET A 109 32.24 -14.86 5.15
CA MET A 109 32.59 -14.86 3.72
C MET A 109 31.74 -14.00 2.76
N GLU A 110 32.34 -12.95 2.21
CA GLU A 110 31.78 -12.16 1.10
C GLU A 110 31.80 -12.99 -0.19
N ASP A 111 30.63 -13.40 -0.68
CA ASP A 111 30.46 -13.89 -2.05
C ASP A 111 30.31 -12.69 -3.00
N VAL A 112 31.36 -12.44 -3.78
CA VAL A 112 31.60 -11.18 -4.51
C VAL A 112 30.90 -11.07 -5.89
N GLU A 113 30.02 -12.00 -6.30
CA GLU A 113 29.60 -12.04 -7.73
C GLU A 113 28.10 -12.01 -8.08
N HIS A 114 27.18 -11.76 -7.14
CA HIS A 114 25.74 -11.68 -7.46
C HIS A 114 25.02 -10.34 -7.17
N ASP A 115 25.68 -9.32 -6.64
CA ASP A 115 24.98 -8.25 -5.89
C ASP A 115 24.86 -6.88 -6.59
N LEU A 116 24.78 -6.84 -7.93
CA LEU A 116 24.62 -5.58 -8.70
C LEU A 116 23.16 -5.14 -8.88
N ALA A 117 22.19 -5.98 -8.52
CA ALA A 117 20.77 -5.73 -8.73
C ALA A 117 19.89 -5.91 -7.48
N SER A 118 20.46 -6.33 -6.35
CA SER A 118 19.73 -6.41 -5.09
C SER A 118 19.83 -5.05 -4.39
N ILE A 119 18.67 -4.48 -4.05
CA ILE A 119 18.63 -3.24 -3.28
C ILE A 119 18.60 -3.62 -1.82
N LYS A 120 19.53 -3.06 -1.05
CA LYS A 120 19.48 -3.14 0.39
C LYS A 120 18.38 -2.21 0.88
N LEU A 121 17.43 -2.74 1.65
CA LEU A 121 16.30 -1.98 2.18
C LEU A 121 16.76 -0.72 2.97
N GLU A 122 17.90 -0.79 3.65
CA GLU A 122 18.51 0.33 4.37
C GLU A 122 18.90 1.53 3.50
N ASP A 123 19.19 1.32 2.21
CA ASP A 123 19.57 2.40 1.29
C ASP A 123 18.36 3.24 0.85
N VAL A 124 17.14 2.70 0.98
CA VAL A 124 15.91 3.30 0.44
C VAL A 124 14.97 3.83 1.52
N ILE A 125 15.18 3.45 2.79
CA ILE A 125 14.41 3.96 3.92
C ILE A 125 14.76 5.45 4.12
N PRO A 126 13.76 6.34 4.27
CA PRO A 126 14.01 7.76 4.49
C PRO A 126 14.60 7.98 5.87
N LYS A 127 15.65 8.78 5.96
CA LYS A 127 16.25 9.14 7.25
C LYS A 127 15.39 10.19 7.96
N MET A 128 14.66 9.74 8.96
CA MET A 128 13.83 10.60 9.80
C MET A 128 14.66 11.21 10.94
N LEU A 129 14.68 12.54 11.03
CA LEU A 129 15.43 13.26 12.05
C LEU A 129 14.57 13.58 13.28
N LYS A 130 13.29 13.89 13.07
CA LYS A 130 12.34 14.16 14.15
C LYS A 130 10.91 13.95 13.69
N HIS A 131 10.08 13.40 14.56
CA HIS A 131 8.62 13.39 14.42
C HIS A 131 7.97 14.01 15.66
N SER A 132 6.87 14.72 15.46
CA SER A 132 5.95 15.12 16.53
C SER A 132 4.52 14.90 16.10
N SER A 133 3.81 14.06 16.84
CA SER A 133 2.38 13.78 16.67
C SER A 133 1.48 14.69 17.49
N ASN A 134 2.05 15.49 18.41
CA ASN A 134 1.30 16.37 19.29
C ASN A 134 1.40 17.84 18.86
N ASN A 135 0.45 18.64 19.36
CA ASN A 135 0.34 20.06 19.08
C ASN A 135 1.08 20.97 20.09
N ARG A 136 2.01 20.41 20.90
CA ARG A 136 2.72 21.18 21.94
C ARG A 136 3.87 21.99 21.34
N GLU A 137 4.63 21.40 20.42
CA GLU A 137 5.75 22.07 19.76
C GLU A 137 5.29 22.96 18.58
N MET A 138 4.34 22.46 17.78
CA MET A 138 3.78 23.14 16.62
C MET A 138 2.26 22.94 16.57
N ALA A 139 1.53 23.79 15.84
CA ALA A 139 0.07 23.71 15.79
C ALA A 139 -0.47 22.44 15.08
N LEU A 140 0.34 21.82 14.23
CA LEU A 140 0.00 20.63 13.46
C LEU A 140 1.12 19.58 13.60
N PRO A 141 0.80 18.28 13.51
CA PRO A 141 1.80 17.23 13.44
C PRO A 141 2.76 17.44 12.27
N TYR A 142 4.00 17.02 12.46
CA TYR A 142 5.05 17.17 11.45
C TYR A 142 6.14 16.13 11.60
N THR A 143 6.88 15.94 10.51
CA THR A 143 8.08 15.10 10.46
C THR A 143 9.17 15.81 9.66
N ILE A 144 10.41 15.71 10.13
CA ILE A 144 11.61 16.24 9.48
C ILE A 144 12.43 15.06 8.96
N PHE A 145 12.78 15.08 7.69
CA PHE A 145 13.58 14.07 7.01
C PHE A 145 14.81 14.68 6.33
N GLU A 146 15.81 13.85 6.06
CA GLU A 146 16.72 14.11 4.93
C GLU A 146 15.94 13.94 3.60
N PRO A 147 16.18 14.77 2.58
CA PRO A 147 15.52 14.62 1.28
C PRO A 147 15.93 13.31 0.60
N THR A 148 14.94 12.55 0.11
CA THR A 148 15.19 11.39 -0.75
C THR A 148 15.80 11.86 -2.08
N ALA A 149 16.94 11.27 -2.46
CA ALA A 149 17.64 11.61 -3.69
C ALA A 149 16.82 11.25 -4.95
N GLY A 150 17.15 11.87 -6.08
CA GLY A 150 16.56 11.57 -7.38
C GLY A 150 15.21 12.24 -7.67
N LYS A 151 14.49 11.68 -8.65
CA LYS A 151 13.19 12.16 -9.15
C LYS A 151 12.20 10.99 -9.22
N THR A 152 10.91 11.29 -9.27
CA THR A 152 9.89 10.24 -9.45
C THR A 152 10.07 9.50 -10.76
N LEU A 153 9.82 8.19 -10.76
CA LEU A 153 9.76 7.37 -11.96
C LEU A 153 8.80 7.98 -13.00
N SER A 154 7.63 8.49 -12.58
CA SER A 154 6.67 9.13 -13.51
C SER A 154 7.20 10.41 -14.18
N ALA A 155 8.16 11.10 -13.57
CA ALA A 155 8.77 12.31 -14.15
C ALA A 155 9.86 11.97 -15.17
N LEU A 156 10.44 10.77 -15.07
CA LEU A 156 11.50 10.30 -15.94
C LEU A 156 11.03 9.27 -16.98
N SER A 157 9.83 8.70 -16.81
CA SER A 157 9.32 7.58 -17.59
C SER A 157 9.35 7.81 -19.11
N VAL A 158 9.10 9.03 -19.57
CA VAL A 158 9.13 9.41 -21.00
C VAL A 158 10.54 9.31 -21.60
N TYR A 159 11.58 9.38 -20.76
CA TYR A 159 12.98 9.37 -21.16
C TYR A 159 13.66 8.01 -20.90
N LEU A 160 12.98 7.05 -20.28
CA LEU A 160 13.56 5.75 -19.94
C LEU A 160 13.47 4.79 -21.13
N SER A 161 14.56 4.08 -21.41
CA SER A 161 14.55 2.96 -22.34
C SER A 161 13.80 1.76 -21.74
N LEU A 162 13.35 0.81 -22.57
CA LEU A 162 12.71 -0.42 -22.09
C LEU A 162 13.62 -1.25 -21.16
N PRO A 163 14.93 -1.44 -21.47
CA PRO A 163 15.85 -2.10 -20.54
C PRO A 163 15.98 -1.38 -19.18
N ASP A 164 16.06 -0.05 -19.20
CA ASP A 164 16.15 0.76 -17.98
C ASP A 164 14.90 0.62 -17.12
N ARG A 165 13.73 0.66 -17.76
CA ARG A 165 12.45 0.44 -17.09
C ARG A 165 12.40 -0.95 -16.44
N ARG A 166 12.81 -1.99 -17.18
CA ARG A 166 12.87 -3.36 -16.64
C ARG A 166 13.80 -3.45 -15.43
N LEU A 167 14.94 -2.75 -15.46
CA LEU A 167 15.89 -2.70 -14.33
C LEU A 167 15.27 -2.04 -13.09
N ILE A 168 14.55 -0.92 -13.25
CA ILE A 168 13.83 -0.27 -12.14
C ILE A 168 12.71 -1.17 -11.63
N ASP A 169 11.94 -1.80 -12.50
CA ASP A 169 10.87 -2.71 -12.07
C ASP A 169 11.43 -3.90 -11.28
N LYS A 170 12.58 -4.46 -11.70
CA LYS A 170 13.31 -5.50 -10.94
C LYS A 170 13.71 -5.01 -9.56
N GLN A 171 14.23 -3.79 -9.47
CA GLN A 171 14.56 -3.13 -8.22
C GLN A 171 13.33 -2.96 -7.30
N VAL A 172 12.18 -2.56 -7.86
CA VAL A 172 10.90 -2.48 -7.12
C VAL A 172 10.44 -3.86 -6.65
N GLY A 173 10.59 -4.91 -7.46
CA GLY A 173 10.30 -6.29 -7.07
C GLY A 173 11.12 -6.76 -5.87
N SER A 174 12.44 -6.49 -5.89
CA SER A 174 13.35 -6.80 -4.79
C SER A 174 13.00 -6.04 -3.50
N LEU A 175 12.67 -4.74 -3.61
CA LEU A 175 12.17 -3.95 -2.48
C LEU A 175 10.86 -4.54 -1.92
N THR A 176 9.91 -4.87 -2.78
CA THR A 176 8.61 -5.43 -2.39
C THR A 176 8.79 -6.74 -1.62
N ARG A 177 9.71 -7.61 -2.10
CA ARG A 177 10.08 -8.85 -1.39
C ARG A 177 10.68 -8.56 -0.03
N SER A 178 11.65 -7.65 0.04
CA SER A 178 12.33 -7.27 1.29
C SER A 178 11.35 -6.74 2.35
N LEU A 179 10.36 -5.96 1.93
CA LEU A 179 9.28 -5.51 2.81
C LEU A 179 8.41 -6.69 3.27
N ALA A 180 7.98 -7.57 2.36
CA ALA A 180 7.14 -8.73 2.68
C ALA A 180 7.83 -9.77 3.58
N SER A 181 9.17 -9.76 3.66
CA SER A 181 9.93 -10.57 4.63
C SER A 181 9.78 -10.08 6.07
N LEU A 182 9.40 -8.82 6.29
CA LEU A 182 9.13 -8.28 7.63
C LEU A 182 7.71 -8.61 8.05
N THR A 183 7.54 -9.09 9.27
CA THR A 183 6.23 -9.42 9.87
C THR A 183 5.89 -8.50 11.03
N SER A 184 4.60 -8.42 11.38
CA SER A 184 4.19 -7.56 12.49
C SER A 184 4.75 -8.04 13.84
N PRO A 185 5.22 -7.12 14.71
CA PRO A 185 5.81 -7.50 16.01
C PRO A 185 4.87 -8.24 16.96
N ASN A 186 3.56 -8.06 16.80
CA ASN A 186 2.53 -8.63 17.68
C ASN A 186 1.72 -9.74 16.99
N GLY A 187 2.10 -10.16 15.78
CA GLY A 187 1.40 -11.20 15.01
C GLY A 187 -0.01 -10.80 14.54
N THR A 188 -0.38 -9.52 14.64
CA THR A 188 -1.70 -9.02 14.20
C THR A 188 -1.62 -8.34 12.83
N PHE A 189 -2.77 -8.24 12.17
CA PHE A 189 -2.95 -7.65 10.84
C PHE A 189 -3.50 -6.22 10.90
N GLY A 190 -3.25 -5.43 9.85
CA GLY A 190 -3.82 -4.09 9.68
C GLY A 190 -2.81 -3.01 9.33
N THR A 191 -3.26 -1.75 9.27
CA THR A 191 -2.39 -0.61 8.94
C THR A 191 -1.23 -0.46 9.92
N ALA A 192 -0.08 0.02 9.46
CA ALA A 192 1.10 0.26 10.29
C ALA A 192 0.78 1.09 11.55
N ALA A 193 0.01 2.17 11.41
CA ALA A 193 -0.47 3.00 12.52
C ALA A 193 -1.26 2.26 13.60
N ARG A 194 -1.91 1.14 13.25
CA ARG A 194 -2.76 0.35 14.15
C ARG A 194 -2.00 -0.81 14.80
N VAL A 195 -1.08 -1.41 14.05
CA VAL A 195 -0.36 -2.62 14.45
C VAL A 195 0.92 -2.29 15.22
N LEU A 196 1.65 -1.25 14.81
CA LEU A 196 2.91 -0.89 15.43
C LEU A 196 2.70 -0.13 16.75
N PRO A 197 3.55 -0.38 17.77
CA PRO A 197 3.55 0.44 18.98
C PRO A 197 3.91 1.89 18.64
N ASP A 198 3.43 2.84 19.43
CA ASP A 198 3.74 4.26 19.27
C ASP A 198 5.10 4.58 19.94
N PRO A 199 6.19 4.78 19.19
CA PRO A 199 7.49 5.09 19.79
C PRO A 199 7.59 6.56 20.24
N PHE A 200 6.63 7.41 19.86
CA PHE A 200 6.66 8.85 20.08
C PHE A 200 5.80 9.30 21.25
N LYS A 201 4.93 8.43 21.77
CA LYS A 201 4.23 8.66 23.03
C LYS A 201 5.03 8.11 24.20
N GLN A 202 5.22 8.94 25.22
CA GLN A 202 5.57 8.49 26.58
C GLN A 202 4.34 7.80 27.19
N SER A 203 4.00 6.61 26.70
CA SER A 203 2.95 5.78 27.28
C SER A 203 3.50 5.04 28.49
N PRO A 204 2.75 4.89 29.60
CA PRO A 204 3.16 3.98 30.66
C PRO A 204 3.34 2.56 30.09
N PRO A 205 4.24 1.73 30.65
CA PRO A 205 4.60 0.40 30.13
C PRO A 205 3.44 -0.62 30.06
N SER A 206 2.23 -0.25 30.52
CA SER A 206 1.02 -1.07 30.50
C SER A 206 0.01 -0.71 29.39
N ALA A 207 0.33 0.24 28.50
CA ALA A 207 -0.55 0.54 27.37
C ALA A 207 -0.56 -0.66 26.40
N PRO A 208 -1.73 -1.14 25.94
CA PRO A 208 -1.80 -2.26 25.02
C PRO A 208 -0.97 -1.96 23.76
N LEU A 209 -0.17 -2.94 23.34
CA LEU A 209 0.47 -2.93 22.02
C LEU A 209 -0.60 -2.70 20.95
N GLY A 210 -0.23 -2.07 19.83
CA GLY A 210 -1.14 -1.71 18.74
C GLY A 210 -2.21 -2.79 18.48
N SER A 211 -3.48 -2.37 18.44
CA SER A 211 -4.62 -3.28 18.35
C SER A 211 -4.93 -3.61 16.89
N GLY A 212 -4.09 -4.43 16.26
CA GLY A 212 -4.43 -5.02 14.95
C GLY A 212 -5.53 -6.08 15.06
N SER A 213 -5.91 -6.66 13.92
CA SER A 213 -6.88 -7.75 13.85
C SER A 213 -6.19 -9.12 13.95
N PRO A 214 -6.83 -10.14 14.54
CA PRO A 214 -6.29 -11.50 14.63
C PRO A 214 -6.22 -12.22 13.27
N THR A 215 -7.06 -11.86 12.31
CA THR A 215 -7.08 -12.47 10.98
C THR A 215 -6.95 -11.44 9.88
N TRP A 216 -6.47 -11.88 8.72
CA TRP A 216 -6.39 -11.02 7.55
C TRP A 216 -7.77 -10.65 6.99
N SER A 217 -8.76 -11.54 7.08
CA SER A 217 -10.14 -11.22 6.71
C SER A 217 -10.65 -10.01 7.50
N GLU A 218 -10.57 -10.01 8.82
CA GLU A 218 -11.04 -8.90 9.66
C GLU A 218 -10.28 -7.58 9.37
N ALA A 219 -8.97 -7.65 9.19
CA ALA A 219 -8.16 -6.47 8.85
C ALA A 219 -8.54 -5.90 7.48
N PHE A 220 -8.66 -6.75 6.46
CA PHE A 220 -9.05 -6.31 5.13
C PHE A 220 -10.49 -5.80 5.07
N ASN A 221 -11.42 -6.43 5.80
CA ASN A 221 -12.78 -5.93 5.95
C ASN A 221 -12.79 -4.51 6.53
N THR A 222 -11.92 -4.23 7.50
CA THR A 222 -11.77 -2.88 8.07
C THR A 222 -11.30 -1.87 7.03
N LEU A 223 -10.35 -2.24 6.16
CA LEU A 223 -9.89 -1.39 5.05
C LEU A 223 -11.01 -1.15 4.03
N LEU A 224 -11.72 -2.22 3.63
CA LEU A 224 -12.82 -2.17 2.67
C LEU A 224 -14.00 -1.33 3.20
N GLU A 225 -14.47 -1.60 4.41
CA GLU A 225 -15.57 -0.85 5.01
C GLU A 225 -15.20 0.62 5.25
N SER A 226 -13.93 0.92 5.56
CA SER A 226 -13.48 2.31 5.69
C SER A 226 -13.75 3.09 4.41
N ILE A 227 -13.43 2.52 3.25
CA ILE A 227 -13.58 3.22 1.97
C ILE A 227 -15.03 3.19 1.44
N LEU A 228 -15.78 2.12 1.69
CA LEU A 228 -17.21 2.07 1.35
C LEU A 228 -17.98 3.15 2.12
N ARG A 229 -17.70 3.32 3.41
CA ARG A 229 -18.32 4.38 4.21
C ARG A 229 -17.90 5.77 3.75
N ASP A 230 -16.67 5.96 3.26
CA ASP A 230 -16.23 7.24 2.70
C ASP A 230 -17.02 7.56 1.42
N GLY A 231 -17.31 6.53 0.62
CA GLY A 231 -18.21 6.64 -0.53
C GLY A 231 -19.65 7.01 -0.15
N GLU A 232 -20.20 6.36 0.89
CA GLU A 232 -21.55 6.63 1.42
C GLU A 232 -21.67 8.07 1.94
N ASP A 233 -20.69 8.55 2.70
CA ASP A 233 -20.64 9.92 3.23
C ASP A 233 -20.63 10.98 2.11
N MET A 234 -20.01 10.66 0.97
CA MET A 234 -19.98 11.52 -0.22
C MET A 234 -21.12 11.23 -1.21
N ALA A 235 -22.07 10.36 -0.86
CA ALA A 235 -23.17 9.93 -1.71
C ALA A 235 -22.73 9.45 -3.11
N VAL A 236 -21.56 8.80 -3.19
CA VAL A 236 -21.06 8.23 -4.45
C VAL A 236 -21.97 7.06 -4.84
N LEU A 237 -22.43 7.03 -6.09
CA LEU A 237 -23.23 5.91 -6.58
C LEU A 237 -22.33 4.70 -6.86
N LEU A 238 -22.32 3.73 -5.95
CA LEU A 238 -21.59 2.46 -6.05
C LEU A 238 -22.51 1.28 -5.67
N PRO A 239 -22.22 0.06 -6.15
CA PRO A 239 -22.97 -1.13 -5.77
C PRO A 239 -22.51 -1.66 -4.40
N TYR A 240 -22.68 -0.86 -3.33
CA TYR A 240 -22.17 -1.14 -1.99
C TYR A 240 -22.57 -2.52 -1.46
N ASP A 241 -23.86 -2.85 -1.52
CA ASP A 241 -24.37 -4.13 -1.02
C ASP A 241 -23.82 -5.33 -1.79
N VAL A 242 -23.59 -5.15 -3.10
CA VAL A 242 -22.98 -6.19 -3.96
C VAL A 242 -21.53 -6.42 -3.54
N VAL A 243 -20.75 -5.34 -3.36
CA VAL A 243 -19.36 -5.42 -2.88
C VAL A 243 -19.30 -6.13 -1.52
N ARG A 244 -20.15 -5.73 -0.56
CA ARG A 244 -20.24 -6.34 0.76
C ARG A 244 -20.63 -7.82 0.68
N SER A 245 -21.61 -8.17 -0.14
CA SER A 245 -22.08 -9.55 -0.34
C SER A 245 -20.98 -10.45 -0.89
N HIS A 246 -20.27 -10.02 -1.94
CA HIS A 246 -19.13 -10.78 -2.48
C HIS A 246 -18.03 -10.96 -1.45
N TYR A 247 -17.68 -9.89 -0.74
CA TYR A 247 -16.65 -9.96 0.29
C TYR A 247 -17.06 -10.92 1.41
N GLN A 248 -18.28 -10.82 1.95
CA GLN A 248 -18.77 -11.74 2.98
C GLN A 248 -18.70 -13.20 2.52
N ARG A 249 -19.19 -13.49 1.31
CA ARG A 249 -19.18 -14.83 0.71
C ARG A 249 -17.78 -15.42 0.56
N LEU A 250 -16.79 -14.59 0.22
CA LEU A 250 -15.43 -15.01 -0.10
C LEU A 250 -14.40 -14.71 1.00
N SER A 251 -14.84 -14.12 2.12
CA SER A 251 -13.97 -13.66 3.22
C SER A 251 -13.06 -14.75 3.77
N TRP A 252 -13.54 -15.98 3.83
CA TRP A 252 -12.78 -17.16 4.27
C TRP A 252 -11.53 -17.45 3.42
N ARG A 253 -11.50 -17.00 2.15
CA ARG A 253 -10.30 -17.10 1.29
C ARG A 253 -9.17 -16.20 1.78
N MET A 254 -9.51 -15.13 2.50
CA MET A 254 -8.56 -14.20 3.10
C MET A 254 -7.92 -14.80 4.35
N ASP A 255 -8.64 -15.67 5.08
CA ASP A 255 -8.12 -16.34 6.28
C ASP A 255 -6.99 -17.32 5.97
N ALA A 256 -6.77 -17.67 4.71
CA ALA A 256 -5.64 -18.49 4.30
C ALA A 256 -4.29 -17.79 4.52
N VAL A 257 -4.28 -16.46 4.60
CA VAL A 257 -3.10 -15.65 4.91
C VAL A 257 -2.90 -15.66 6.43
N LYS A 258 -1.84 -16.30 6.90
CA LYS A 258 -1.54 -16.49 8.33
C LYS A 258 -0.43 -15.57 8.82
N LEU A 259 0.43 -15.08 7.93
CA LEU A 259 1.55 -14.22 8.29
C LEU A 259 1.25 -12.76 7.94
N PRO A 260 1.22 -11.84 8.92
CA PRO A 260 1.00 -10.41 8.71
C PRO A 260 2.28 -9.75 8.18
N ARG A 261 2.51 -9.86 6.86
CA ARG A 261 3.69 -9.36 6.17
C ARG A 261 3.57 -7.88 5.86
N LEU A 262 4.66 -7.11 5.93
CA LEU A 262 4.61 -5.69 5.60
C LEU A 262 4.43 -5.47 4.09
N VAL A 263 3.43 -4.68 3.74
CA VAL A 263 3.01 -4.33 2.39
C VAL A 263 2.86 -2.82 2.29
N LEU A 264 3.42 -2.23 1.25
CA LEU A 264 3.09 -0.87 0.84
C LEU A 264 2.02 -0.92 -0.26
N LEU A 265 0.93 -0.19 -0.06
CA LEU A 265 -0.20 -0.21 -1.00
C LEU A 265 0.14 0.48 -2.33
N ASP A 266 1.00 1.52 -2.30
CA ASP A 266 1.41 2.28 -3.47
C ASP A 266 2.92 2.21 -3.71
N LEU A 267 3.32 1.31 -4.59
CA LEU A 267 4.66 1.22 -5.18
C LEU A 267 4.64 1.63 -6.67
N GLY A 268 3.72 2.52 -7.04
CA GLY A 268 3.56 3.01 -8.41
C GLY A 268 4.55 4.10 -8.79
N GLU A 269 4.56 4.47 -10.07
CA GLU A 269 5.52 5.41 -10.66
C GLU A 269 5.55 6.81 -10.02
N ARG A 270 4.43 7.23 -9.43
CA ARG A 270 4.33 8.54 -8.75
C ARG A 270 4.98 8.56 -7.37
N ASN A 271 5.24 7.38 -6.79
CA ASN A 271 5.82 7.22 -5.47
C ASN A 271 7.29 6.79 -5.54
N VAL A 272 7.66 5.96 -6.51
CA VAL A 272 9.04 5.46 -6.71
C VAL A 272 10.01 6.58 -7.09
N MET A 273 11.14 6.69 -6.36
CA MET A 273 12.22 7.66 -6.61
C MET A 273 13.44 6.97 -7.22
N ILE A 274 13.98 7.55 -8.30
CA ILE A 274 15.15 7.02 -9.02
C ILE A 274 16.17 8.11 -9.31
N GLU A 275 17.42 7.71 -9.43
CA GLU A 275 18.54 8.57 -9.84
C GLU A 275 19.46 7.85 -10.82
N ASN A 276 20.11 8.59 -11.71
CA ASN A 276 21.15 8.06 -12.58
C ASN A 276 22.43 7.91 -11.75
N GLY A 277 22.80 6.68 -11.41
CA GLY A 277 24.10 6.37 -10.81
C GLY A 277 25.21 6.41 -11.85
N ILE A 278 26.35 7.01 -11.49
CA ILE A 278 27.58 6.92 -12.27
C ILE A 278 28.29 5.63 -11.87
N LYS A 279 28.57 4.74 -12.82
CA LYS A 279 29.47 3.59 -12.58
C LYS A 279 30.92 4.06 -12.59
N GLU A 280 31.59 4.05 -11.45
CA GLU A 280 33.07 4.07 -11.40
C GLU A 280 33.59 2.65 -11.66
N GLY A 281 33.61 2.25 -12.93
CA GLY A 281 34.25 1.02 -13.40
C GLY A 281 35.40 1.33 -14.35
N SER A 282 36.47 0.53 -14.30
CA SER A 282 37.75 0.69 -15.04
C SER A 282 37.68 0.62 -16.57
N SER A 283 36.52 0.84 -17.18
CA SER A 283 36.31 0.90 -18.63
C SER A 283 35.84 2.30 -19.01
N HIS A 284 36.49 2.90 -19.99
CA HIS A 284 36.30 4.30 -20.47
C HIS A 284 34.92 4.62 -21.08
N ILE A 285 33.85 3.89 -20.72
CA ILE A 285 32.47 4.17 -21.13
C ILE A 285 31.62 4.27 -19.86
N PRO A 286 31.15 5.49 -19.48
CA PRO A 286 30.19 5.64 -18.39
C PRO A 286 28.92 4.88 -18.78
N THR A 287 28.67 3.73 -18.15
CA THR A 287 27.38 3.07 -18.25
C THR A 287 26.53 3.64 -17.14
N GLU A 288 25.59 4.53 -17.45
CA GLU A 288 24.62 5.02 -16.48
C GLU A 288 23.89 3.82 -15.84
N SER A 289 23.89 3.74 -14.52
CA SER A 289 23.12 2.73 -13.78
C SER A 289 21.99 3.41 -13.04
N LEU A 290 20.78 3.32 -13.55
CA LEU A 290 19.60 3.81 -12.86
C LEU A 290 19.38 3.03 -11.56
N LYS A 291 19.32 3.77 -10.44
CA LYS A 291 19.17 3.21 -9.09
C LYS A 291 17.87 3.70 -8.45
N LEU A 292 17.16 2.79 -7.80
CA LEU A 292 16.09 3.13 -6.86
C LEU A 292 16.70 3.77 -5.61
N THR A 293 16.29 4.97 -5.29
CA THR A 293 16.82 5.74 -4.15
C THR A 293 15.84 5.82 -2.97
N GLY A 294 14.58 5.46 -3.18
CA GLY A 294 13.57 5.50 -2.13
C GLY A 294 12.14 5.64 -2.67
N LEU A 295 11.25 6.04 -1.76
CA LEU A 295 9.87 6.39 -2.08
C LEU A 295 9.58 7.82 -1.61
N ARG A 296 8.58 8.45 -2.25
CA ARG A 296 8.08 9.77 -1.89
C ARG A 296 7.22 9.79 -0.64
N ASN A 297 6.58 8.66 -0.33
CA ASN A 297 5.60 8.53 0.73
C ASN A 297 5.57 7.08 1.25
N TRP A 298 5.76 6.91 2.56
CA TRP A 298 5.72 5.62 3.25
C TRP A 298 4.47 5.43 4.13
N SER A 299 3.53 6.37 4.11
CA SER A 299 2.35 6.37 5.02
C SER A 299 1.38 5.20 4.84
N GLN A 300 1.35 4.57 3.67
CA GLN A 300 0.36 3.55 3.29
C GLN A 300 0.86 2.12 3.54
N GLY A 301 1.52 1.90 4.68
CA GLY A 301 1.97 0.57 5.12
C GLY A 301 0.86 -0.23 5.80
N VAL A 302 0.78 -1.52 5.48
CA VAL A 302 -0.16 -2.50 6.02
C VAL A 302 0.57 -3.80 6.32
N PHE A 303 0.29 -4.43 7.45
CA PHE A 303 0.68 -5.80 7.73
C PHE A 303 -0.44 -6.74 7.29
N GLY A 304 -0.22 -7.50 6.21
CA GLY A 304 -1.25 -8.19 5.44
C GLY A 304 -0.70 -9.12 4.37
N ASP A 305 -1.55 -9.43 3.39
CA ASP A 305 -1.20 -10.22 2.21
C ASP A 305 -0.39 -9.38 1.20
N PRO A 306 0.82 -9.80 0.79
CA PRO A 306 1.63 -9.09 -0.21
C PRO A 306 0.89 -8.76 -1.51
N LEU A 307 -0.06 -9.61 -1.93
CA LEU A 307 -0.87 -9.42 -3.15
C LEU A 307 -1.75 -8.16 -3.11
N LEU A 308 -1.95 -7.54 -1.94
CA LEU A 308 -2.70 -6.30 -1.83
C LEU A 308 -1.99 -5.12 -2.50
N SER A 309 -0.66 -5.15 -2.61
CA SER A 309 0.10 -4.07 -3.26
C SER A 309 -0.30 -3.90 -4.74
N ASN A 310 -0.33 -2.65 -5.21
CA ASN A 310 -0.75 -2.32 -6.57
C ASN A 310 0.12 -2.96 -7.67
N VAL A 311 1.39 -3.27 -7.37
CA VAL A 311 2.34 -3.89 -8.31
C VAL A 311 1.94 -5.31 -8.72
N PHE A 312 1.11 -6.00 -7.94
CA PHE A 312 0.61 -7.35 -8.28
C PHE A 312 -0.62 -7.34 -9.20
N GLU A 313 -1.19 -6.19 -9.54
CA GLU A 313 -2.37 -6.16 -10.43
C GLU A 313 -2.01 -6.52 -11.89
N ASN A 314 -0.88 -6.02 -12.38
CA ASN A 314 -0.32 -6.34 -13.69
C ASN A 314 1.22 -6.33 -13.59
N PRO A 315 1.81 -7.34 -12.94
CA PRO A 315 3.24 -7.33 -12.65
C PRO A 315 4.06 -7.46 -13.93
N SER A 316 5.06 -6.59 -14.11
CA SER A 316 5.99 -6.68 -15.24
C SER A 316 6.97 -7.84 -15.05
N GLU A 317 7.59 -8.30 -16.15
CA GLU A 317 8.62 -9.34 -16.07
C GLU A 317 9.79 -8.92 -15.16
N GLY A 318 10.22 -7.66 -15.25
CA GLY A 318 11.27 -7.11 -14.39
C GLY A 318 10.87 -7.20 -12.92
N PHE A 319 9.68 -6.74 -12.57
CA PHE A 319 9.15 -6.84 -11.20
C PHE A 319 9.15 -8.29 -10.71
N MET A 320 8.63 -9.24 -11.50
CA MET A 320 8.58 -10.65 -11.10
C MET A 320 9.97 -11.25 -10.93
N GLU A 321 10.94 -10.86 -11.77
CA GLU A 321 12.34 -11.25 -11.64
C GLU A 321 12.91 -10.79 -10.29
N GLY A 322 12.66 -9.54 -9.90
CA GLY A 322 13.10 -9.00 -8.61
C GLY A 322 12.39 -9.61 -7.41
N TRP A 323 11.08 -9.84 -7.51
CA TRP A 323 10.26 -10.47 -6.47
C TRP A 323 10.70 -11.92 -6.19
N LYS A 324 11.18 -12.63 -7.20
CA LYS A 324 11.65 -14.02 -7.10
C LYS A 324 13.14 -14.14 -6.75
N ALA A 325 13.88 -13.04 -6.68
CA ALA A 325 15.34 -13.07 -6.55
C ALA A 325 15.87 -13.40 -5.14
N GLY A 326 15.02 -13.45 -4.11
CA GLY A 326 15.44 -13.89 -2.76
C GLY A 326 15.23 -15.38 -2.52
N ASP A 327 15.52 -15.85 -1.30
CA ASP A 327 15.47 -17.27 -0.88
C ASP A 327 14.21 -18.02 -1.35
N GLU A 328 14.28 -19.34 -1.48
CA GLU A 328 13.20 -20.20 -2.03
C GLU A 328 11.85 -20.16 -1.29
N ASP A 329 11.74 -19.43 -0.17
CA ASP A 329 10.50 -19.24 0.56
C ASP A 329 9.47 -18.48 -0.29
N ASP A 330 8.36 -19.15 -0.60
CA ASP A 330 7.20 -18.51 -1.19
C ASP A 330 6.52 -17.62 -0.13
N LEU A 331 6.65 -16.30 -0.30
CA LEU A 331 6.03 -15.32 0.59
C LEU A 331 4.52 -15.20 0.34
N ILE A 332 4.02 -15.76 -0.78
CA ILE A 332 2.60 -15.76 -1.12
C ILE A 332 1.96 -17.04 -0.56
N GLU A 333 1.16 -16.88 0.48
CA GLU A 333 0.41 -17.98 1.07
C GLU A 333 -0.76 -18.43 0.19
N ASP A 334 -1.14 -19.70 0.25
CA ASP A 334 -2.32 -20.26 -0.45
C ASP A 334 -2.37 -19.87 -1.95
N THR A 335 -1.36 -20.34 -2.69
CA THR A 335 -1.21 -20.12 -4.13
C THR A 335 -2.43 -20.58 -4.94
N GLY A 336 -3.13 -21.62 -4.47
CA GLY A 336 -4.33 -22.15 -5.10
C GLY A 336 -5.52 -21.18 -5.16
N ASN A 337 -5.57 -20.15 -4.32
CA ASN A 337 -6.66 -19.16 -4.30
C ASN A 337 -6.20 -17.71 -4.51
N VAL A 338 -4.98 -17.52 -5.02
CA VAL A 338 -4.40 -16.20 -5.34
C VAL A 338 -5.33 -15.36 -6.19
N GLU A 339 -5.91 -15.95 -7.24
CA GLU A 339 -6.79 -15.23 -8.18
C GLU A 339 -8.02 -14.63 -7.51
N VAL A 340 -8.63 -15.34 -6.54
CA VAL A 340 -9.80 -14.84 -5.82
C VAL A 340 -9.41 -13.65 -4.93
N ARG A 341 -8.26 -13.74 -4.24
CA ARG A 341 -7.77 -12.63 -3.41
C ARG A 341 -7.40 -11.42 -4.27
N LEU A 342 -6.74 -11.62 -5.40
CA LEU A 342 -6.45 -10.55 -6.37
C LEU A 342 -7.72 -9.86 -6.88
N LEU A 343 -8.79 -10.60 -7.17
CA LEU A 343 -10.09 -10.03 -7.56
C LEU A 343 -10.70 -9.17 -6.44
N LEU A 344 -10.65 -9.62 -5.18
CA LEU A 344 -11.10 -8.83 -4.03
C LEU A 344 -10.26 -7.55 -3.85
N TYR A 345 -8.94 -7.64 -4.01
CA TYR A 345 -8.06 -6.46 -3.94
C TYR A 345 -8.28 -5.49 -5.10
N ARG A 346 -8.54 -5.99 -6.30
CA ARG A 346 -8.90 -5.16 -7.47
C ARG A 346 -10.22 -4.43 -7.23
N CYS A 347 -11.21 -5.11 -6.65
CA CYS A 347 -12.47 -4.48 -6.23
C CYS A 347 -12.21 -3.35 -5.21
N TYR A 348 -11.43 -3.62 -4.16
CA TYR A 348 -11.04 -2.61 -3.17
C TYR A 348 -10.33 -1.40 -3.79
N ARG A 349 -9.30 -1.63 -4.62
CA ARG A 349 -8.55 -0.55 -5.29
C ARG A 349 -9.44 0.26 -6.23
N ALA A 350 -10.37 -0.38 -6.94
CA ALA A 350 -11.33 0.31 -7.80
C ALA A 350 -12.28 1.20 -7.00
N VAL A 351 -12.84 0.70 -5.89
CA VAL A 351 -13.67 1.52 -4.98
C VAL A 351 -12.87 2.70 -4.43
N LEU A 352 -11.66 2.45 -3.93
CA LEU A 352 -10.75 3.49 -3.45
C LEU A 352 -10.46 4.55 -4.51
N GLY A 353 -10.16 4.12 -5.74
CA GLY A 353 -9.93 4.98 -6.87
C GLY A 353 -11.14 5.86 -7.18
N ILE A 354 -12.36 5.31 -7.19
CA ILE A 354 -13.59 6.10 -7.44
C ILE A 354 -13.79 7.11 -6.32
N VAL A 355 -13.84 6.68 -5.06
CA VAL A 355 -14.18 7.54 -3.91
C VAL A 355 -13.16 8.68 -3.76
N THR A 356 -11.87 8.40 -4.03
CA THR A 356 -10.81 9.42 -3.99
C THR A 356 -11.11 10.61 -4.93
N GLU A 357 -11.64 10.36 -6.13
CA GLU A 357 -11.96 11.43 -7.08
C GLU A 357 -13.10 12.36 -6.60
N TYR A 358 -13.97 11.87 -5.72
CA TYR A 358 -15.04 12.69 -5.11
C TYR A 358 -14.53 13.50 -3.92
N TYR A 359 -13.54 13.00 -3.18
CA TYR A 359 -12.92 13.76 -2.08
C TYR A 359 -12.02 14.88 -2.61
N ARG A 360 -11.27 14.60 -3.68
CA ARG A 360 -10.22 15.50 -4.19
C ARG A 360 -10.19 15.52 -5.72
N PRO A 361 -11.19 16.13 -6.37
CA PRO A 361 -11.24 16.21 -7.82
C PRO A 361 -10.06 17.00 -8.41
N GLN A 362 -9.56 16.53 -9.53
CA GLN A 362 -8.48 17.04 -10.37
C GLN A 362 -8.99 17.17 -11.82
N SER A 363 -8.18 17.79 -12.68
CA SER A 363 -8.55 18.03 -14.08
C SER A 363 -8.86 16.75 -14.87
N ASP A 364 -8.22 15.63 -14.57
CA ASP A 364 -8.42 14.33 -15.21
C ASP A 364 -9.24 13.34 -14.37
N SER A 365 -9.91 13.81 -13.30
CA SER A 365 -10.72 12.96 -12.41
C SER A 365 -11.77 12.16 -13.13
N SER A 366 -12.52 12.75 -14.07
CA SER A 366 -13.58 12.03 -14.79
C SER A 366 -13.05 10.82 -15.56
N ARG A 367 -11.83 10.91 -16.11
CA ARG A 367 -11.20 9.80 -16.82
C ARG A 367 -10.78 8.69 -15.86
N ARG A 368 -10.14 9.05 -14.74
CA ARG A 368 -9.70 8.08 -13.72
C ARG A 368 -10.89 7.41 -13.03
N GLU A 369 -11.92 8.18 -12.71
CA GLU A 369 -13.16 7.69 -12.11
C GLU A 369 -13.84 6.66 -13.02
N LEU A 370 -13.98 6.96 -14.31
CA LEU A 370 -14.58 6.04 -15.28
C LEU A 370 -13.76 4.76 -15.44
N GLU A 371 -12.42 4.87 -15.45
CA GLU A 371 -11.53 3.71 -15.51
C GLU A 371 -11.69 2.81 -14.26
N ASN A 372 -11.74 3.41 -13.08
CA ASN A 372 -11.97 2.67 -11.85
C ASN A 372 -13.38 2.03 -11.81
N ARG A 373 -14.41 2.67 -12.37
CA ARG A 373 -15.74 2.06 -12.53
C ARG A 373 -15.71 0.84 -13.44
N ARG A 374 -14.95 0.89 -14.55
CA ARG A 374 -14.77 -0.27 -15.44
C ARG A 374 -14.07 -1.41 -14.71
N ASN A 375 -13.02 -1.10 -13.96
CA ASN A 375 -12.30 -2.08 -13.15
C ASN A 375 -13.20 -2.71 -12.08
N LEU A 376 -14.04 -1.92 -11.41
CA LEU A 376 -15.00 -2.41 -10.43
C LEU A 376 -16.01 -3.36 -11.08
N THR A 377 -16.64 -2.95 -12.19
CA THR A 377 -17.63 -3.79 -12.90
C THR A 377 -17.01 -5.10 -13.38
N ALA A 378 -15.78 -5.06 -13.93
CA ALA A 378 -15.07 -6.26 -14.36
C ALA A 378 -14.75 -7.19 -13.18
N ALA A 379 -14.22 -6.66 -12.08
CA ALA A 379 -13.90 -7.46 -10.89
C ALA A 379 -15.15 -8.12 -10.29
N LEU A 380 -16.27 -7.39 -10.17
CA LEU A 380 -17.54 -7.92 -9.66
C LEU A 380 -18.10 -9.03 -10.57
N SER A 381 -18.03 -8.85 -11.88
CA SER A 381 -18.44 -9.87 -12.86
C SER A 381 -17.63 -11.17 -12.70
N GLU A 382 -16.32 -11.09 -12.48
CA GLU A 382 -15.51 -12.28 -12.23
C GLU A 382 -15.78 -12.90 -10.86
N LEU A 383 -15.93 -12.08 -9.81
CA LEU A 383 -16.28 -12.55 -8.46
C LEU A 383 -17.61 -13.29 -8.41
N GLU A 384 -18.60 -12.92 -9.23
CA GLU A 384 -19.88 -13.63 -9.34
C GLU A 384 -19.71 -15.07 -9.86
N LYS A 385 -18.72 -15.32 -10.72
CA LYS A 385 -18.45 -16.65 -11.28
C LYS A 385 -17.70 -17.55 -10.30
N VAL A 386 -17.00 -16.97 -9.33
CA VAL A 386 -16.31 -17.71 -8.26
C VAL A 386 -17.35 -18.47 -7.45
N ASP A 387 -17.15 -19.80 -7.32
CA ASP A 387 -18.02 -20.81 -6.70
C ASP A 387 -19.16 -21.39 -7.56
N VAL A 388 -19.59 -20.76 -8.65
CA VAL A 388 -20.45 -21.42 -9.66
C VAL A 388 -19.68 -22.57 -10.32
N ALA A 389 -18.42 -22.32 -10.66
CA ALA A 389 -17.53 -23.33 -11.25
C ALA A 389 -17.25 -24.52 -10.32
N VAL A 390 -17.04 -24.27 -9.02
CA VAL A 390 -16.77 -25.33 -8.02
C VAL A 390 -18.03 -26.18 -7.80
N ASN A 391 -19.20 -25.55 -7.68
CA ASN A 391 -20.46 -26.27 -7.56
C ASN A 391 -20.83 -27.04 -8.83
N ASP A 392 -20.55 -26.52 -10.02
CA ASP A 392 -20.79 -27.24 -11.29
C ASP A 392 -19.79 -28.38 -11.53
N MET A 393 -18.56 -28.27 -11.02
CA MET A 393 -17.60 -29.37 -11.00
C MET A 393 -18.04 -30.46 -10.02
N LEU A 394 -18.48 -30.10 -8.80
CA LEU A 394 -19.01 -31.04 -7.81
C LEU A 394 -20.30 -31.71 -8.30
N LYS A 395 -21.19 -30.99 -8.99
CA LYS A 395 -22.39 -31.55 -9.63
C LYS A 395 -22.04 -32.51 -10.77
N ARG A 396 -21.08 -32.17 -11.63
CA ARG A 396 -20.60 -33.06 -12.70
C ARG A 396 -19.93 -34.33 -12.17
N ALA A 397 -19.11 -34.21 -11.12
CA ALA A 397 -18.51 -35.36 -10.45
C ALA A 397 -19.58 -36.30 -9.85
N ARG A 398 -20.64 -35.75 -9.24
CA ARG A 398 -21.77 -36.55 -8.74
C ARG A 398 -22.56 -37.22 -9.88
N SER A 399 -22.76 -36.56 -11.02
CA SER A 399 -23.44 -37.18 -12.18
C SER A 399 -22.64 -38.30 -12.84
N LEU A 400 -21.30 -38.21 -12.82
CA LEU A 400 -20.41 -39.27 -13.30
C LEU A 400 -20.40 -40.49 -12.36
N SER A 401 -20.58 -40.28 -11.05
CA SER A 401 -20.76 -41.37 -10.09
C SER A 401 -22.13 -42.05 -10.15
N SER A 402 -23.16 -41.38 -10.70
CA SER A 402 -24.51 -41.96 -10.85
C SER A 402 -24.73 -42.72 -12.16
N SER A 403 -23.80 -42.66 -13.12
CA SER A 403 -23.91 -43.36 -14.41
C SER A 403 -23.28 -44.76 -14.42
N GLY A 404 -23.01 -45.35 -13.23
CA GLY A 404 -22.33 -46.63 -13.07
C GLY A 404 -23.07 -47.67 -12.23
N ALA A 405 -24.41 -47.61 -12.15
CA ALA A 405 -25.20 -48.68 -11.54
C ALA A 405 -25.84 -49.52 -12.67
N PRO A 406 -25.53 -50.84 -12.79
CA PRO A 406 -26.20 -51.69 -13.75
C PRO A 406 -27.67 -51.89 -13.34
N GLU A 407 -28.55 -51.81 -14.33
CA GLU A 407 -29.98 -52.05 -14.22
C GLU A 407 -30.25 -53.41 -13.54
N ALA A 408 -30.83 -53.38 -12.34
CA ALA A 408 -31.43 -54.56 -11.75
C ALA A 408 -32.81 -54.77 -12.38
N GLU A 409 -32.94 -55.87 -13.12
CA GLU A 409 -34.13 -56.33 -13.82
C GLU A 409 -35.39 -56.28 -12.95
N SER A 410 -36.43 -55.61 -13.46
CA SER A 410 -37.78 -55.65 -12.91
C SER A 410 -38.39 -57.04 -13.13
N SER A 411 -38.40 -57.86 -12.08
CA SER A 411 -39.11 -59.14 -12.08
C SER A 411 -40.62 -58.92 -12.08
N LYS A 412 -41.28 -59.44 -13.12
CA LYS A 412 -42.72 -59.39 -13.35
C LYS A 412 -43.50 -60.00 -12.18
N ARG A 413 -44.44 -59.23 -11.64
CA ARG A 413 -45.44 -59.66 -10.65
C ARG A 413 -46.39 -60.68 -11.29
N GLN A 414 -46.31 -61.94 -10.85
CA GLN A 414 -47.23 -63.00 -11.26
C GLN A 414 -48.52 -62.91 -10.43
N LYS A 415 -49.65 -62.95 -11.11
CA LYS A 415 -51.01 -62.82 -10.55
C LYS A 415 -51.52 -64.22 -10.20
N ILE A 416 -51.78 -64.50 -8.93
CA ILE A 416 -52.59 -65.64 -8.47
C ILE A 416 -53.58 -65.09 -7.45
N GLY A 417 -54.86 -65.40 -7.63
CA GLY A 417 -55.96 -64.96 -6.81
C GLY A 417 -56.44 -66.02 -5.83
N ILE A 418 -57.12 -65.51 -4.79
CA ILE A 418 -58.29 -66.03 -4.06
C ILE A 418 -58.11 -67.38 -3.35
N GLU A 419 -58.06 -67.36 -2.01
CA GLU A 419 -59.14 -67.76 -1.07
C GLU A 419 -58.57 -68.26 0.28
N ASP A 420 -59.14 -67.70 1.35
CA ASP A 420 -59.43 -68.29 2.66
C ASP A 420 -58.36 -68.71 3.69
N LEU A 421 -58.80 -68.49 4.95
CA LEU A 421 -58.38 -69.02 6.27
C LEU A 421 -57.36 -68.15 7.05
N VAL A 422 -57.78 -67.30 8.00
CA VAL A 422 -58.39 -67.57 9.34
C VAL A 422 -57.31 -67.66 10.45
N ASP A 423 -57.57 -66.85 11.49
CA ASP A 423 -57.17 -66.94 12.91
C ASP A 423 -55.79 -66.52 13.44
N GLU A 424 -55.91 -65.69 14.50
CA GLU A 424 -55.15 -65.59 15.77
C GLU A 424 -53.63 -65.38 15.69
N ASN A 425 -53.00 -64.36 16.29
CA ASN A 425 -53.19 -63.74 17.61
C ASN A 425 -52.45 -62.39 17.64
#